data_AF-A0A373VWQ1-F1
#
_entry.id   AF-A0A373VWQ1-F1
#
_cell.length_a   1.000
_cell.length_b   1.000
_cell.length_c   1.000
_cell.angle_alpha   90.00
_cell.angle_beta   90.00
_cell.angle_gamma   90.00
#
_symmetry.space_group_name_H-M   'P 1'
#
loop_
_entity.id
_entity.type
_entity.pdbx_description
1 polymer ?
#
loop_
_entity_poly.entity_id
_entity_poly.type
_entity_poly.pdbx_seq_one_letter_code
_entity_poly.pdbx_strand_id
1 'polypeptide(L)' 'MIRKNSKVKVQIFDSNNKVIKTRVDGEVFNVHEENGKLGITWNKEFKPFSHFAPCVHFENVMTGRKYHFSSITERLERI' A
#
# COMPACT_ATOMS: atom_id res chain seq x y z
N MET A 1 -7.24 1.08 -9.79
CA MET A 1 -7.27 2.20 -8.84
C MET A 1 -7.58 1.62 -7.47
N ILE A 2 -6.84 1.98 -6.43
CA ILE A 2 -7.15 1.59 -5.05
C ILE A 2 -8.17 2.58 -4.50
N ARG A 3 -9.20 2.06 -3.82
CA ARG A 3 -10.31 2.81 -3.21
C ARG A 3 -10.76 2.13 -1.93
N LYS A 4 -11.62 2.79 -1.13
CA LYS A 4 -12.30 2.17 0.01
C LYS A 4 -12.90 0.81 -0.38
N ASN A 5 -12.76 -0.18 0.51
CA ASN A 5 -13.15 -1.59 0.32
C ASN A 5 -12.33 -2.36 -0.72
N SER A 6 -11.26 -1.79 -1.28
CA SER A 6 -10.28 -2.57 -2.05
C SER A 6 -9.53 -3.52 -1.12
N LYS A 7 -9.01 -4.61 -1.69
CA LYS A 7 -8.03 -5.47 -1.04
C LYS A 7 -6.66 -5.25 -1.64
N VAL A 8 -5.63 -5.12 -0.81
CA VAL A 8 -4.26 -4.88 -1.27
C VAL A 8 -3.27 -5.84 -0.61
N LYS A 9 -2.26 -6.26 -1.37
CA LYS A 9 -1.04 -6.85 -0.80
C LYS A 9 0.00 -5.76 -0.65
N VAL A 10 0.77 -5.80 0.43
CA VAL A 10 1.88 -4.86 0.68
C VAL A 10 3.18 -5.57 0.34
N GLN A 11 3.98 -4.95 -0.52
CA GLN A 11 5.29 -5.44 -0.94
C GLN A 11 6.32 -4.36 -0.66
N ILE A 12 7.45 -4.72 -0.03
CA ILE A 12 8.54 -3.79 0.26
C ILE A 12 9.70 -4.15 -0.66
N PHE A 13 10.29 -3.17 -1.33
CA PHE A 13 11.39 -3.38 -2.26
C PHE A 13 12.69 -2.78 -1.70
N ASP A 14 13.80 -3.50 -1.92
CA ASP A 14 15.15 -2.96 -1.69
C ASP A 14 15.58 -2.03 -2.83
N SER A 15 16.78 -1.45 -2.71
CA SER A 15 17.35 -0.56 -3.74
C SER A 15 17.64 -1.24 -5.08
N ASN A 16 17.60 -2.57 -5.15
CA ASN A 16 17.80 -3.36 -6.37
C ASN A 16 16.47 -3.86 -6.94
N ASN A 17 15.33 -3.29 -6.51
CA ASN A 17 13.98 -3.74 -6.88
C ASN A 17 13.69 -5.21 -6.55
N LYS A 18 14.36 -5.77 -5.53
CA LYS A 18 14.03 -7.10 -5.02
C LYS A 18 13.03 -6.98 -3.88
N VAL A 19 12.03 -7.86 -3.87
CA VAL A 19 11.07 -7.94 -2.76
C VAL A 19 11.79 -8.38 -1.49
N ILE A 20 11.66 -7.57 -0.43
CA ILE A 20 12.06 -7.91 0.93
C ILE A 20 10.92 -8.71 1.56
N LYS A 21 11.18 -10.00 1.82
CA LYS A 21 10.21 -10.86 2.51
C LYS A 21 10.16 -10.51 3.99
N THR A 22 9.04 -9.95 4.42
CA THR A 22 8.76 -9.67 5.83
C THR A 22 7.74 -10.67 6.36
N ARG A 23 7.41 -10.59 7.66
CA ARG A 23 6.39 -11.46 8.27
C ARG A 23 4.99 -11.29 7.65
N VAL A 24 4.74 -10.14 7.03
CA VAL A 24 3.47 -9.78 6.38
C VAL A 24 3.53 -9.98 4.86
N ASP A 25 4.59 -10.62 4.34
CA ASP A 25 4.69 -10.96 2.92
C ASP A 25 3.54 -11.90 2.51
N GLY A 26 2.78 -11.47 1.50
CA GLY A 26 1.59 -12.18 1.02
C GLY A 26 0.30 -11.90 1.80
N GLU A 27 0.36 -11.17 2.91
CA GLU A 27 -0.86 -10.76 3.63
C GLU A 27 -1.72 -9.80 2.79
N VAL A 28 -3.04 -9.92 2.96
CA VAL A 28 -4.02 -9.09 2.27
C VAL A 28 -4.70 -8.18 3.27
N PHE A 29 -4.62 -6.88 3.00
CA PHE A 29 -5.18 -5.83 3.82
C PHE A 29 -6.45 -5.28 3.18
N ASN A 30 -7.45 -4.97 4.01
CA ASN A 30 -8.63 -4.24 3.57
C ASN A 30 -8.35 -2.73 3.62
N VAL A 31 -8.60 -2.06 2.50
CA VAL A 31 -8.47 -0.61 2.40
C VAL A 31 -9.73 0.03 2.98
N HIS A 32 -9.51 0.97 3.89
CA HIS A 32 -10.55 1.78 4.50
C HIS A 32 -10.15 3.24 4.47
N GLU A 33 -11.10 4.09 4.86
CA GLU A 33 -10.96 5.53 4.85
C GLU A 33 -11.27 6.07 6.23
N GLU A 34 -10.34 6.84 6.79
CA GLU A 34 -10.50 7.53 8.07
C GLU A 34 -10.06 8.99 7.89
N ASN A 35 -10.89 9.93 8.37
CA ASN A 35 -10.64 11.37 8.25
C ASN A 35 -10.27 11.83 6.82
N GLY A 36 -10.95 11.26 5.80
CA GLY A 36 -10.72 11.57 4.39
C GLY A 36 -9.44 10.99 3.79
N LYS A 37 -8.71 10.13 4.52
CA LYS A 37 -7.48 9.49 4.06
C LYS A 37 -7.70 8.00 3.85
N LEU A 38 -7.29 7.50 2.70
CA LEU A 38 -7.24 6.06 2.44
C LEU A 38 -6.01 5.44 3.10
N GLY A 39 -6.20 4.25 3.66
CA GLY A 39 -5.15 3.51 4.34
C GLY A 39 -5.51 2.07 4.64
N ILE A 40 -4.68 1.45 5.48
CA ILE A 40 -4.84 0.08 5.95
C ILE A 40 -4.59 0.00 7.46
N THR A 41 -5.11 -1.04 8.10
CA THR A 41 -4.77 -1.36 9.49
C THR A 41 -3.44 -2.09 9.46
N TRP A 42 -2.42 -1.45 9.99
CA TRP A 42 -1.07 -1.97 10.06
C TRP A 42 -0.64 -2.01 11.52
N ASN A 43 -0.15 -3.15 12.00
CA ASN A 43 0.17 -3.35 13.42
C ASN A 43 -0.97 -2.94 14.37
N LYS A 44 -2.21 -3.31 14.02
CA LYS A 44 -3.46 -3.00 14.77
C LYS A 44 -3.85 -1.51 14.81
N GLU A 45 -3.18 -0.64 14.07
CA GLU A 45 -3.52 0.78 13.99
C GLU A 45 -3.80 1.21 12.55
N PHE A 46 -4.68 2.19 12.36
CA PHE A 46 -4.86 2.81 11.05
C PHE A 46 -3.58 3.54 10.62
N LYS A 47 -3.07 3.20 9.43
CA LYS A 47 -1.99 3.94 8.77
C LYS A 47 -2.48 4.40 7.39
N PRO A 48 -2.55 5.71 7.12
CA PRO A 48 -2.86 6.20 5.78
C PRO A 48 -1.75 5.81 4.81
N PHE A 49 -2.04 5.72 3.51
CA PHE A 49 -1.02 5.40 2.51
C PHE A 49 0.16 6.38 2.51
N SER A 50 -0.09 7.64 2.89
CA SER A 50 0.94 8.67 3.06
C SER A 50 1.94 8.39 4.18
N HIS A 51 1.68 7.42 5.07
CA HIS A 51 2.61 7.00 6.12
C HIS A 51 3.73 6.10 5.58
N PHE A 52 3.52 5.46 4.44
CA PHE A 52 4.45 4.48 3.90
C PHE A 52 5.45 5.13 2.94
N ALA A 53 6.68 4.63 2.97
CA ALA A 53 7.74 5.09 2.08
C ALA A 53 7.44 4.72 0.60
N PRO A 54 8.00 5.45 -0.38
CA PRO A 54 7.78 5.16 -1.81
C PRO A 54 8.20 3.74 -2.24
N CYS A 55 9.13 3.09 -1.53
CA CYS A 55 9.52 1.70 -1.78
C CYS A 55 8.48 0.66 -1.34
N VAL A 56 7.38 1.09 -0.71
CA VAL A 56 6.25 0.24 -0.33
C VAL A 56 5.22 0.28 -1.45
N HIS A 57 5.00 -0.87 -2.07
CA HIS A 57 4.06 -1.04 -3.15
C HIS A 57 2.78 -1.74 -2.65
N PHE A 58 1.65 -1.22 -3.09
CA PHE A 58 0.32 -1.75 -2.85
C PHE A 58 -0.21 -2.39 -4.13
N GLU A 59 -0.32 -3.71 -4.14
CA GLU A 59 -0.90 -4.45 -5.26
C GLU A 59 -2.41 -4.62 -5.03
N ASN A 60 -3.23 -4.07 -5.92
CA ASN A 60 -4.68 -4.27 -5.88
C ASN A 60 -5.01 -5.72 -6.24
N VAL A 61 -5.54 -6.49 -5.29
CA VAL A 61 -5.76 -7.94 -5.45
C VAL A 61 -6.70 -8.28 -6.60
N MET A 62 -7.69 -7.44 -6.91
CA MET A 62 -8.63 -7.71 -8.00
C MET A 62 -8.02 -7.48 -9.38
N THR A 63 -7.09 -6.53 -9.50
CA THR A 63 -6.59 -6.07 -10.81
C THR A 63 -5.12 -6.40 -11.07
N GLY A 64 -4.39 -6.86 -10.04
CA GLY A 64 -2.94 -7.07 -10.09
C GLY A 64 -2.11 -5.79 -10.25
N ARG A 65 -2.74 -4.61 -10.38
CA ARG A 65 -2.04 -3.34 -10.59
C ARG A 65 -1.36 -2.89 -9.30
N LYS A 66 -0.12 -2.42 -9.42
CA LYS A 66 0.69 -1.94 -8.30
C LYS A 66 0.71 -0.43 -8.24
N TYR A 67 0.79 0.10 -7.03
CA TYR A 67 0.82 1.51 -6.75
C TYR A 67 1.81 1.80 -5.63
N HIS A 68 2.44 2.97 -5.63
CA HIS A 68 3.13 3.51 -4.47
C HIS A 68 2.49 4.84 -4.07
N PHE A 69 2.72 5.28 -2.83
CA PHE A 69 2.39 6.65 -2.47
C PHE A 69 3.54 7.58 -2.90
N SER A 70 3.19 8.67 -3.57
CA SER A 70 4.11 9.74 -3.93
C SER A 70 3.92 10.90 -2.97
N SER A 71 4.97 11.22 -2.21
CA SER A 71 4.97 12.40 -1.32
C SER A 71 5.05 13.72 -2.10
N ILE A 72 5.44 13.68 -3.37
CA ILE A 72 5.53 14.88 -4.23
C ILE A 72 4.13 15.28 -4.70
N THR A 73 3.32 14.31 -5.14
CA THR A 73 1.96 14.57 -5.67
C THR A 73 0.86 14.31 -4.64
N GLU A 74 1.24 13.85 -3.43
CA GLU A 74 0.37 13.45 -2.33
C GLU A 74 -0.71 12.42 -2.71
N ARG A 75 -0.37 11.50 -3.64
CA ARG A 75 -1.33 10.56 -4.23
C ARG A 75 -0.73 9.17 -4.41
N LEU A 76 -1.62 8.18 -4.56
CA LEU A 76 -1.24 6.87 -5.05
C LEU A 76 -1.00 6.93 -6.55
N GLU A 77 0.21 6.61 -6.97
CA GLU A 77 0.64 6.57 -8.36
C GLU A 77 0.81 5.13 -8.81
N ARG A 78 0.44 4.85 -10.06
CA ARG A 78 0.60 3.51 -10.63
C ARG A 78 2.07 3.33 -11.03
N ILE A 79 2.61 2.17 -10.67
CA ILE A 79 3.95 1.71 -11.08
C ILE A 79 3.86 1.05 -12.46
#